data_AF-A0A141REU4-F1
#
_entry.id   AF-A0A141REU4-F1
#
_cell.length_a   1.000
_cell.length_b   1.000
_cell.length_c   1.000
_cell.angle_alpha   90.00
_cell.angle_beta   90.00
_cell.angle_gamma   90.00
#
_symmetry.space_group_name_H-M   'P 1'
#
loop_
_entity.id
_entity.type
_entity.pdbx_description
1 polymer ?
#
loop_
_entity_poly.entity_id
_entity_poly.type
_entity_poly.pdbx_seq_one_letter_code
_entity_poly.pdbx_strand_id
1 'polypeptide(L)' 'LGDRVNMVFSGTTVSAGGGVGVVTATGAQTELGHINQMMAGIEKHRTPLLVQMDKLGKAIFAIILAMMVD' A
#
# COMPACT_ATOMS: atom_id res chain seq x y z
N LEU A 1 -2.26 16.84 -10.70
CA LEU A 1 -0.83 17.08 -10.40
C LEU A 1 -0.07 17.65 -11.60
N GLY A 2 -0.21 17.06 -12.79
CA GLY A 2 0.54 17.47 -14.00
C GLY A 2 0.33 18.90 -14.50
N ASP A 3 -0.74 19.59 -14.09
CA ASP A 3 -1.05 20.95 -14.57
C ASP A 3 -0.27 22.06 -13.84
N ARG A 4 0.48 21.74 -12.78
CA ARG A 4 1.28 22.74 -12.05
C ARG A 4 2.70 22.82 -12.61
N VAL A 5 2.94 23.82 -13.46
CA VAL A 5 4.24 24.04 -14.13
C VAL A 5 5.29 24.77 -13.27
N ASN A 6 4.87 25.40 -12.17
CA ASN A 6 5.71 26.20 -11.28
C ASN A 6 6.03 25.50 -9.95
N MET A 7 5.92 24.18 -9.89
CA MET A 7 6.12 23.39 -8.68
C MET A 7 7.08 22.23 -8.94
N VAL A 8 8.02 22.03 -8.02
CA VAL A 8 8.94 20.89 -8.03
C VAL A 8 8.50 19.90 -6.95
N PHE A 9 8.56 18.61 -7.27
CA PHE A 9 8.08 17.54 -6.39
C PHE A 9 9.23 16.80 -5.72
N SER A 10 9.03 16.40 -4.47
CA SER A 10 9.99 15.56 -3.75
C SER A 10 10.24 14.25 -4.51
N GLY A 11 11.50 13.86 -4.65
CA GLY A 11 11.91 12.63 -5.34
C GLY A 11 12.17 12.79 -6.84
N THR A 12 12.04 13.99 -7.41
CA THR A 12 12.47 14.29 -8.79
C THR A 12 13.84 14.96 -8.80
N THR A 13 14.54 14.86 -9.93
CA THR A 13 15.85 15.51 -10.14
C THR A 13 15.77 16.46 -11.34
N VAL A 14 16.42 17.61 -11.25
CA VAL A 14 16.55 18.57 -12.34
C VAL A 14 17.57 18.03 -13.35
N SER A 15 17.14 17.76 -14.59
CA SER A 15 18.01 17.20 -15.63
C SER A 15 18.96 18.23 -16.25
N ALA A 16 18.55 19.51 -16.31
CA ALA A 16 19.35 20.61 -16.83
C ALA A 16 18.90 21.97 -16.25
N GLY A 17 19.84 22.91 -16.15
CA GLY A 17 19.59 24.25 -15.62
C GLY A 17 19.65 24.34 -14.10
N GLY A 18 19.21 25.47 -13.55
CA GLY A 18 19.18 25.74 -12.11
C GLY A 18 18.15 26.80 -11.75
N GLY A 19 17.69 26.78 -10.50
CA GLY A 19 16.68 27.72 -10.02
C GLY A 19 16.62 27.74 -8.49
N VAL A 20 15.95 28.76 -7.96
CA VAL A 20 15.66 28.90 -6.53
C VAL A 20 14.14 28.85 -6.36
N GLY A 21 13.68 28.18 -5.31
CA GLY A 21 12.27 28.05 -4.99
C GLY A 21 12.03 28.09 -3.49
N VAL A 22 10.77 28.34 -3.12
CA VAL A 22 10.32 28.30 -1.72
C VAL A 22 9.86 26.89 -1.40
N VAL A 23 10.31 26.36 -0.26
CA VAL A 23 9.83 25.06 0.26
C VAL A 23 8.39 25.23 0.74
N THR A 24 7.45 24.53 0.09
CA THR A 24 6.02 24.59 0.43
C THR A 24 5.55 23.43 1.31
N ALA A 25 6.27 22.29 1.30
CA ALA A 25 5.96 21.11 2.11
C ALA A 25 7.21 20.25 2.34
N THR A 26 7.23 19.50 3.45
CA THR A 26 8.32 18.57 3.79
C THR A 26 7.79 17.24 4.34
N GLY A 27 8.56 16.16 4.18
CA GLY A 27 8.23 14.84 4.74
C GLY A 27 6.87 14.31 4.27
N ALA A 28 6.05 13.87 5.23
CA ALA A 28 4.72 13.29 4.98
C ALA A 28 3.73 14.29 4.32
N GLN A 29 3.98 15.59 4.44
CA GLN A 29 3.12 16.62 3.83
C GLN A 29 3.43 16.85 2.35
N THR A 30 4.50 16.25 1.81
CA THR A 30 4.74 16.26 0.37
C THR A 30 3.79 15.29 -0.35
N GLU A 31 3.53 15.51 -1.64
CA GLU A 31 2.74 14.59 -2.46
C GLU A 31 3.27 13.15 -2.42
N LEU A 32 4.61 12.99 -2.50
CA LEU A 32 5.25 11.67 -2.37
C LEU A 32 5.04 11.07 -0.97
N GLY A 33 5.16 11.89 0.07
CA GLY A 33 4.88 11.49 1.45
C GLY A 33 3.43 11.02 1.65
N HIS A 34 2.48 11.74 1.05
CA HIS A 34 1.07 11.40 1.09
C HIS A 34 0.79 10.07 0.36
N ILE A 35 1.36 9.86 -0.82
CA ILE A 35 1.28 8.59 -1.55
C ILE A 35 1.83 7.44 -0.70
N ASN A 36 3.02 7.61 -0.10
CA ASN A 36 3.62 6.58 0.76
C ASN A 36 2.71 6.23 1.95
N GLN A 37 2.05 7.22 2.55
CA GLN A 37 1.10 7.00 3.64
C GLN A 37 -0.14 6.25 3.18
N MET A 38 -0.71 6.62 2.03
CA MET A 38 -1.82 5.90 1.42
C MET A 38 -1.46 4.44 1.13
N MET A 39 -0.24 4.19 0.63
CA MET A 39 0.24 2.83 0.37
C MET A 39 0.48 2.04 1.66
N ALA A 40 1.02 2.66 2.70
CA ALA A 40 1.23 2.03 4.00
C ALA A 40 -0.08 1.61 4.68
N GLY A 41 -1.18 2.32 4.41
CA GLY A 41 -2.52 1.99 4.90
C GLY A 41 -3.20 0.83 4.17
N ILE A 42 -2.60 0.29 3.09
CA ILE A 42 -3.14 -0.87 2.39
C ILE A 42 -2.82 -2.11 3.24
N GLU A 43 -3.78 -2.53 4.06
CA GLU A 43 -3.71 -3.84 4.71
C GLU A 43 -3.59 -4.92 3.63
N LYS A 44 -2.66 -5.86 3.85
CA LYS A 44 -2.56 -7.07 3.03
C LYS A 44 -3.80 -7.93 3.28
N HIS A 45 -4.88 -7.66 2.57
CA HIS A 45 -6.04 -8.53 2.58
C HIS A 45 -5.66 -9.88 1.97
N ARG A 46 -5.98 -10.98 2.66
CA ARG A 46 -5.87 -12.32 2.08
C ARG A 46 -6.77 -12.37 0.85
N THR A 47 -6.28 -12.97 -0.23
CA THR A 47 -7.10 -13.13 -1.44
C THR A 47 -8.36 -13.93 -1.11
N PRO A 48 -9.50 -13.66 -1.76
CA PRO A 48 -10.74 -14.43 -1.56
C PRO A 48 -10.53 -15.94 -1.71
N LEU A 49 -9.57 -16.36 -2.54
CA LEU A 49 -9.20 -17.76 -2.71
C LEU A 49 -8.52 -18.34 -1.45
N LEU A 50 -7.54 -17.63 -0.87
CA LEU A 50 -6.87 -18.08 0.35
C LEU A 50 -7.84 -18.20 1.53
N VAL A 51 -8.82 -17.30 1.62
CA VAL A 51 -9.88 -17.37 2.65
C VAL A 51 -10.75 -18.62 2.46
N GLN A 52 -11.09 -18.97 1.22
CA GLN A 52 -11.88 -20.17 0.92
C GLN A 52 -11.09 -21.46 1.21
N MET A 53 -9.80 -21.51 0.86
CA MET A 53 -8.96 -22.66 1.17
C MET A 53 -8.81 -22.89 2.67
N ASP A 54 -8.65 -21.82 3.47
CA ASP A 54 -8.56 -21.92 4.93
C ASP A 54 -9.87 -22.44 5.55
N LYS A 55 -11.02 -22.00 5.03
CA LYS A 55 -12.35 -22.51 5.45
C LYS A 55 -12.52 -23.98 5.10
N LEU A 56 -12.17 -24.38 3.88
CA LEU A 56 -12.24 -25.78 3.45
C LEU A 56 -11.32 -26.67 4.28
N GLY A 57 -10.08 -26.24 4.52
CA GLY A 57 -9.12 -26.96 5.37
C GLY A 57 -9.65 -27.15 6.79
N LYS A 58 -10.22 -26.11 7.40
CA LYS A 58 -10.85 -26.18 8.73
C LYS A 58 -12.05 -27.13 8.77
N ALA A 59 -12.89 -27.12 7.74
CA ALA A 59 -14.04 -28.02 7.65
C ALA A 59 -13.60 -29.49 7.56
N ILE A 60 -12.64 -29.80 6.69
CA ILE A 60 -12.08 -31.16 6.57
C ILE A 60 -11.45 -31.60 7.89
N PHE A 61 -10.66 -30.73 8.53
CA PHE A 61 -10.01 -31.03 9.81
C PHE A 61 -11.03 -31.35 10.91
N ALA A 62 -12.13 -30.58 10.99
CA ALA A 62 -13.21 -30.83 11.94
C ALA A 62 -13.92 -32.17 11.68
N ILE A 63 -14.16 -32.53 10.41
CA ILE A 63 -14.74 -33.82 10.04
C ILE A 63 -13.83 -34.97 10.47
N ILE A 64 -12.53 -34.87 10.21
CA ILE A 64 -11.55 -35.90 10.60
C ILE A 64 -11.54 -36.08 12.13
N LEU A 65 -11.55 -34.98 12.89
CA LEU A 65 -11.59 -35.05 14.36
C LEU A 65 -12.88 -35.68 14.88
N ALA A 66 -14.03 -35.38 14.28
CA ALA A 66 -15.30 -36.00 14.64
C ALA A 66 -15.26 -37.52 14.40
N MET A 67 -14.79 -37.95 13.22
CA MET A 67 -14.61 -39.37 12.88
C MET A 67 -13.63 -40.12 13.79
N MET A 68 -12.70 -39.42 14.45
CA MET A 68 -11.74 -40.03 15.37
C MET A 68 -12.32 -40.25 16.77
N VAL A 69 -13.38 -39.51 17.13
CA VAL A 69 -14.01 -39.53 18.46
C VAL A 69 -15.25 -40.44 18.50
N ASP A 70 -15.90 -40.67 17.36
CA ASP A 70 -16.94 -41.69 17.17
C ASP A 70 -16.38 -43.12 17.09
#